data_AF-A0A538S096-F1
#
_entry.id   AF-A0A538S096-F1
#
_cell.length_a   1.000
_cell.length_b   1.000
_cell.length_c   1.000
_cell.angle_alpha   90.00
_cell.angle_beta   90.00
_cell.angle_gamma   90.00
#
_symmetry.space_group_name_H-M   'P 1'
#
loop_
_entity.id
_entity.type
_entity.pdbx_description
1 polymer ?
#
loop_
_entity_poly.entity_id
_entity_poly.type
_entity_poly.pdbx_seq_one_letter_code
_entity_poly.pdbx_strand_id
1 'polypeptide(L)'
;MTRLASRARSSIKKALSFPQGIAMKIHEYQAKELLAAAGAAIPRGTVATSPAEAQQAFDRMGGPVVLKAQVHAGGRGKGRFKDSGKDWGGVKFVRARDECGQVAEVMFKYPLVTKQTGEQGQRVSKILVQEAADIAREVYLGMVVDRALGLPVLMASAEGGVEIEEVAARTPEKILKAAVDPDAGLRPCQTRRLAYDLEFTAEQAPRAEALMAALSRVFLDKDCSLAEINPVVVTPKGEVLALDAKMTFDDNALFRHPDIDRLRDESEEDLAELRAARAGLSFIRLTGNIGCLVNGAGLAMSTMDIIKYHGGEPANFLDVGGGANKEQVTEAFRILLADPRVRAVLVNIFGGI
;
A
#
# COMPACT_ATOMS: atom_id res chain seq x y z
N MET A 1 -17.18 -25.80 -29.38
CA MET A 1 -15.86 -25.29 -28.93
C MET A 1 -15.87 -23.85 -28.40
N THR A 2 -16.95 -23.07 -28.54
CA THR A 2 -16.98 -21.63 -28.24
C THR A 2 -17.45 -21.24 -26.82
N ARG A 3 -17.97 -22.19 -26.01
CA ARG A 3 -18.45 -21.92 -24.63
C ARG A 3 -17.46 -22.24 -23.50
N LEU A 4 -16.44 -23.09 -23.74
CA LEU A 4 -15.39 -23.34 -22.73
C LEU A 4 -14.34 -22.21 -22.71
N ALA A 5 -14.04 -21.61 -23.86
CA ALA A 5 -13.08 -20.50 -23.96
C ALA A 5 -13.55 -19.21 -23.28
N SER A 6 -14.86 -18.96 -23.20
CA SER A 6 -15.41 -17.77 -22.54
C SER A 6 -15.43 -17.88 -21.01
N ARG A 7 -15.64 -19.10 -20.46
CA ARG A 7 -15.53 -19.35 -19.02
C ARG A 7 -14.07 -19.27 -18.54
N ALA A 8 -13.12 -19.82 -19.31
CA ALA A 8 -11.69 -19.69 -18.98
C ALA A 8 -11.21 -18.22 -18.98
N ARG A 9 -11.64 -17.41 -19.96
CA ARG A 9 -11.31 -15.96 -20.01
C ARG A 9 -11.91 -15.15 -18.86
N SER A 10 -13.07 -15.54 -18.34
CA SER A 10 -13.71 -14.87 -17.20
C SER A 10 -13.04 -15.20 -15.86
N SER A 11 -12.47 -16.40 -15.71
CA SER A 11 -11.77 -16.82 -14.50
C SER A 11 -10.35 -16.28 -14.43
N ILE A 12 -9.68 -16.07 -15.57
CA ILE A 12 -8.31 -15.54 -15.66
C ILE A 12 -8.26 -14.04 -15.27
N LYS A 13 -9.30 -13.25 -15.57
CA LYS A 13 -9.35 -11.82 -15.19
C LYS A 13 -9.44 -11.57 -13.68
N LYS A 14 -9.81 -12.57 -12.87
CA LYS A 14 -10.00 -12.41 -11.41
C LYS A 14 -8.77 -12.78 -10.58
N ALA A 15 -7.69 -13.25 -11.21
CA ALA A 15 -6.54 -13.83 -10.50
C ALA A 15 -5.17 -13.26 -10.89
N LEU A 16 -5.11 -12.24 -11.75
CA LEU A 16 -3.84 -11.61 -12.13
C LEU A 16 -3.80 -10.17 -11.61
N SER A 17 -3.57 -10.06 -10.30
CA SER A 17 -2.90 -8.89 -9.73
C SER A 17 -1.49 -8.90 -10.30
N PHE A 18 -1.16 -7.98 -11.20
CA PHE A 18 0.16 -7.90 -11.78
C PHE A 18 1.20 -7.73 -10.68
N PRO A 19 2.28 -8.51 -10.69
CA PRO A 19 3.45 -8.19 -9.90
C PRO A 19 4.06 -6.91 -10.47
N GLN A 20 3.71 -5.78 -9.89
CA GLN A 20 4.63 -4.65 -9.90
C GLN A 20 5.93 -5.13 -9.23
N GLY A 21 7.08 -4.55 -9.58
CA GLY A 21 8.29 -4.71 -8.75
C GLY A 21 7.96 -4.44 -7.27
N ILE A 22 8.85 -4.81 -6.36
CA ILE A 22 8.66 -4.61 -4.91
C ILE A 22 8.60 -3.10 -4.64
N ALA A 23 7.44 -2.50 -4.89
CA ALA A 23 7.27 -1.08 -4.89
C ALA A 23 7.47 -0.60 -3.47
N MET A 24 8.44 0.29 -3.28
CA MET A 24 8.81 0.80 -1.97
C MET A 24 7.60 1.46 -1.32
N LYS A 25 7.21 0.93 -0.16
CA LYS A 25 6.11 1.42 0.67
C LYS A 25 6.68 2.01 1.93
N ILE A 26 5.94 2.97 2.48
CA ILE A 26 6.18 3.53 3.80
C ILE A 26 4.94 3.37 4.67
N HIS A 27 5.15 3.46 5.98
CA HIS A 27 4.08 3.44 6.97
C HIS A 27 3.24 4.72 6.92
N GLU A 28 2.02 4.64 7.46
CA GLU A 28 1.09 5.78 7.53
C GLU A 28 1.71 6.99 8.25
N TYR A 29 2.44 6.78 9.36
CA TYR A 29 3.06 7.90 10.09
C TYR A 29 4.07 8.65 9.23
N GLN A 30 4.86 7.94 8.40
CA GLN A 30 5.85 8.53 7.50
C GLN A 30 5.15 9.28 6.35
N ALA A 31 4.12 8.68 5.77
CA ALA A 31 3.31 9.34 4.73
C ALA A 31 2.68 10.64 5.26
N LYS A 32 2.19 10.63 6.49
CA LYS A 32 1.67 11.83 7.16
C LYS A 32 2.73 12.89 7.42
N GLU A 33 3.93 12.51 7.84
CA GLU A 33 5.05 13.43 8.02
C GLU A 33 5.42 14.11 6.68
N LEU A 34 5.47 13.36 5.58
CA LEU A 34 5.70 13.92 4.24
C LEU A 34 4.59 14.89 3.82
N LEU A 35 3.32 14.53 4.04
CA LEU A 35 2.18 15.40 3.76
C LEU A 35 2.20 16.68 4.61
N ALA A 36 2.49 16.56 5.90
CA ALA A 36 2.58 17.70 6.82
C ALA A 36 3.72 18.64 6.44
N ALA A 37 4.89 18.09 6.05
CA ALA A 37 6.01 18.87 5.54
C ALA A 37 5.66 19.62 4.23
N ALA A 38 4.74 19.08 3.44
CA ALA A 38 4.19 19.73 2.25
C ALA A 38 3.03 20.70 2.54
N GLY A 39 2.64 20.88 3.81
CA GLY A 39 1.60 21.82 4.25
C GLY A 39 0.21 21.22 4.43
N ALA A 40 0.05 19.89 4.37
CA ALA A 40 -1.24 19.26 4.66
C ALA A 40 -1.56 19.29 6.15
N ALA A 41 -2.82 19.53 6.49
CA ALA A 41 -3.30 19.40 7.85
C ALA A 41 -3.51 17.92 8.21
N ILE A 42 -2.83 17.47 9.26
CA ILE A 42 -2.95 16.12 9.83
C ILE A 42 -3.30 16.22 11.32
N PRO A 43 -3.99 15.23 11.91
CA PRO A 43 -4.17 15.18 13.36
C PRO A 43 -2.83 14.92 14.07
N ARG A 44 -2.69 15.39 15.31
CA ARG A 44 -1.45 15.15 16.06
C ARG A 44 -1.29 13.66 16.33
N GLY A 45 -0.06 13.17 16.13
CA GLY A 45 0.28 11.76 16.21
C GLY A 45 1.65 11.57 16.85
N THR A 46 1.85 10.41 17.48
CA THR A 46 3.15 9.99 18.00
C THR A 46 3.29 8.48 17.80
N VAL A 47 4.44 8.06 17.29
CA VAL A 47 4.76 6.64 17.15
C VAL A 47 5.21 6.08 18.48
N ALA A 48 4.67 4.92 18.85
CA ALA A 48 5.09 4.13 19.99
C ALA A 48 5.65 2.79 19.50
N THR A 49 6.73 2.34 20.14
CA THR A 49 7.38 1.03 19.92
C THR A 49 7.19 0.07 21.09
N SER A 50 6.52 0.52 22.15
CA SER A 50 6.15 -0.31 23.30
C SER A 50 4.79 0.12 23.88
N PRO A 51 4.11 -0.76 24.65
CA PRO A 51 2.87 -0.39 25.35
C PRO A 51 3.06 0.80 26.30
N ALA A 52 4.21 0.90 26.95
CA ALA A 52 4.54 2.01 27.86
C ALA A 52 4.65 3.35 27.10
N GLU A 53 5.29 3.36 25.93
CA GLU A 53 5.33 4.55 25.07
C GLU A 53 3.95 4.94 24.56
N ALA A 54 3.08 3.97 24.26
CA ALA A 54 1.71 4.25 23.83
C ALA A 54 0.89 4.92 24.95
N GLN A 55 1.06 4.49 26.20
CA GLN A 55 0.44 5.16 27.36
C GLN A 55 1.01 6.57 27.58
N GLN A 56 2.32 6.77 27.44
CA GLN A 56 2.90 8.11 27.54
C GLN A 56 2.39 9.05 26.43
N ALA A 57 2.21 8.54 25.21
CA ALA A 57 1.62 9.31 24.11
C ALA A 57 0.16 9.67 24.43
N PHE A 58 -0.62 8.74 24.99
CA PHE A 58 -1.97 9.01 25.47
C PHE A 58 -1.99 10.17 26.49
N ASP A 59 -1.11 10.11 27.50
CA ASP A 59 -1.03 11.12 28.56
C ASP A 59 -0.67 12.51 28.00
N ARG A 60 0.24 12.58 27.03
CA ARG A 60 0.63 13.84 26.35
C ARG A 60 -0.49 14.43 25.51
N MET A 61 -1.32 13.59 24.89
CA MET A 61 -2.45 14.04 24.06
C MET A 61 -3.68 14.42 24.88
N GLY A 62 -3.80 13.91 26.11
CA GLY A 62 -4.94 14.17 27.00
C GLY A 62 -6.19 13.34 26.69
N GLY A 63 -6.17 12.50 25.65
CA GLY A 63 -7.27 11.63 25.23
C GLY A 63 -8.53 12.38 24.74
N PRO A 64 -9.47 11.68 24.07
CA PRO A 64 -9.36 10.31 23.57
C PRO A 64 -8.41 10.19 22.35
N VAL A 65 -7.91 8.98 22.10
CA VAL A 65 -6.96 8.69 21.01
C VAL A 65 -7.42 7.52 20.14
N VAL A 66 -6.80 7.38 18.98
CA VAL A 66 -6.89 6.20 18.12
C VAL A 66 -5.52 5.57 18.02
N LEU A 67 -5.44 4.27 18.32
CA LEU A 67 -4.26 3.44 18.09
C LEU A 67 -4.37 2.80 16.72
N LYS A 68 -3.33 2.97 15.89
CA LYS A 68 -3.26 2.39 14.55
C LYS A 68 -1.99 1.55 14.40
N ALA A 69 -2.17 0.26 14.18
CA ALA A 69 -1.07 -0.64 13.82
C ALA A 69 -0.39 -0.14 12.53
N GLN A 70 0.93 0.02 12.58
CA GLN A 70 1.72 0.43 11.42
C GLN A 70 2.20 -0.82 10.70
N VAL A 71 1.49 -1.15 9.62
CA VAL A 71 1.81 -2.20 8.66
C VAL A 71 1.53 -1.65 7.26
N HIS A 72 2.27 -2.11 6.24
CA HIS A 72 2.11 -1.65 4.86
C HIS A 72 0.79 -2.11 4.20
N ALA A 73 0.15 -3.12 4.78
CA ALA A 73 -1.13 -3.64 4.33
C ALA A 73 -2.31 -2.73 4.71
N GLY A 74 -3.22 -2.50 3.77
CA GLY A 74 -4.50 -1.83 3.98
C GLY A 74 -5.53 -2.69 4.69
N GLY A 75 -6.73 -2.13 4.92
CA GLY A 75 -7.84 -2.83 5.55
C GLY A 75 -7.66 -3.13 7.05
N ARG A 76 -6.74 -2.40 7.71
CA ARG A 76 -6.34 -2.62 9.11
C ARG A 76 -7.53 -2.57 10.08
N GLY A 77 -8.46 -1.63 9.89
CA GLY A 77 -9.64 -1.50 10.75
C GLY A 77 -10.55 -2.74 10.76
N LYS A 78 -10.64 -3.46 9.65
CA LYS A 78 -11.39 -4.73 9.52
C LYS A 78 -10.51 -5.97 9.74
N GLY A 79 -9.25 -5.78 10.12
CA GLY A 79 -8.30 -6.85 10.38
C GLY A 79 -8.58 -7.54 11.72
N ARG A 80 -7.85 -8.62 11.98
CA ARG A 80 -7.89 -9.33 13.27
C ARG A 80 -6.49 -9.70 13.73
N PHE A 81 -6.25 -9.67 15.03
CA PHE A 81 -5.00 -10.16 15.60
C PHE A 81 -5.05 -11.67 15.76
N LYS A 82 -4.18 -12.38 15.03
CA LYS A 82 -4.12 -13.84 15.00
C LYS A 82 -3.89 -14.38 16.41
N ASP A 83 -4.67 -15.37 16.82
CA ASP A 83 -4.58 -16.06 18.11
C ASP A 83 -4.75 -15.16 19.37
N SER A 84 -5.21 -13.91 19.20
CA SER A 84 -5.41 -12.99 20.33
C SER A 84 -6.72 -13.22 21.09
N GLY A 85 -7.72 -13.84 20.45
CA GLY A 85 -9.09 -13.92 20.97
C GLY A 85 -9.80 -12.56 21.08
N LYS A 86 -9.22 -11.48 20.54
CA LYS A 86 -9.77 -10.12 20.57
C LYS A 86 -10.11 -9.66 19.15
N ASP A 87 -11.33 -9.15 18.96
CA ASP A 87 -11.79 -8.58 17.70
C ASP A 87 -11.67 -7.05 17.72
N TRP A 88 -10.44 -6.55 17.88
CA TRP A 88 -10.19 -5.11 18.04
C TRP A 88 -9.89 -4.38 16.74
N GLY A 89 -9.52 -5.09 15.68
CA GLY A 89 -8.97 -4.46 14.47
C GLY A 89 -7.61 -3.80 14.70
N GLY A 90 -6.91 -3.52 13.61
CA GLY A 90 -5.65 -2.76 13.61
C GLY A 90 -5.84 -1.25 13.80
N VAL A 91 -7.08 -0.77 13.95
CA VAL A 91 -7.42 0.62 14.24
C VAL A 91 -8.43 0.64 15.37
N LYS A 92 -8.06 1.16 16.54
CA LYS A 92 -8.88 1.10 17.76
C LYS A 92 -8.96 2.45 18.45
N PHE A 93 -10.18 2.95 18.64
CA PHE A 93 -10.46 4.12 19.45
C PHE A 93 -10.40 3.77 20.95
N VAL A 94 -9.73 4.61 21.73
CA VAL A 94 -9.41 4.38 23.14
C VAL A 94 -9.70 5.64 23.96
N ARG A 95 -10.38 5.46 25.10
CA ARG A 95 -10.78 6.57 25.99
C ARG A 95 -9.99 6.65 27.28
N ALA A 96 -9.33 5.56 27.67
CA ALA A 96 -8.62 5.47 28.94
C ALA A 96 -7.17 5.03 28.75
N ARG A 97 -6.28 5.53 29.60
CA ARG A 97 -4.85 5.21 29.61
C ARG A 97 -4.58 3.71 29.76
N ASP A 98 -5.32 3.03 30.63
CA ASP A 98 -5.13 1.59 30.86
C ASP A 98 -5.60 0.76 29.67
N GLU A 99 -6.71 1.16 29.04
CA GLU A 99 -7.18 0.58 27.78
C GLU A 99 -6.13 0.77 26.67
N CYS A 100 -5.48 1.93 26.59
CA CYS A 100 -4.39 2.18 25.64
C CYS A 100 -3.26 1.17 25.77
N GLY A 101 -2.83 0.90 27.00
CA GLY A 101 -1.77 -0.09 27.28
C GLY A 101 -2.18 -1.51 26.88
N GLN A 102 -3.40 -1.93 27.22
CA GLN A 102 -3.92 -3.26 26.88
C GLN A 102 -4.04 -3.46 25.36
N VAL A 103 -4.56 -2.45 24.65
CA VAL A 103 -4.67 -2.49 23.19
C VAL A 103 -3.30 -2.58 22.56
N ALA A 104 -2.35 -1.74 22.98
CA ALA A 104 -0.99 -1.76 22.47
C ALA A 104 -0.29 -3.11 22.71
N GLU A 105 -0.47 -3.72 23.89
CA GLU A 105 0.10 -5.04 24.20
C GLU A 105 -0.38 -6.12 23.22
N VAL A 106 -1.68 -6.16 22.93
CA VAL A 106 -2.22 -7.10 21.94
C VAL A 106 -1.68 -6.80 20.54
N MET A 107 -1.63 -5.53 20.15
CA MET A 107 -1.11 -5.14 18.84
C MET A 107 0.33 -5.59 18.62
N PHE A 108 1.23 -5.41 19.61
CA PHE A 108 2.64 -5.82 19.50
C PHE A 108 2.86 -7.33 19.61
N LYS A 109 2.00 -8.03 20.38
CA LYS A 109 2.18 -9.46 20.66
C LYS A 109 1.74 -10.36 19.51
N TYR A 110 0.71 -9.96 18.76
CA TYR A 110 0.06 -10.82 17.77
C TYR A 110 0.20 -10.26 16.34
N PRO A 111 0.36 -11.10 15.31
CA PRO A 111 0.31 -10.65 13.92
C PRO A 111 -1.07 -10.12 13.53
N LEU A 112 -1.10 -9.00 12.81
CA LEU A 112 -2.33 -8.44 12.23
C LEU A 112 -2.62 -9.11 10.89
N VAL A 113 -3.75 -9.80 10.82
CA VAL A 113 -4.29 -10.39 9.59
C VAL A 113 -5.27 -9.42 8.96
N THR A 114 -5.00 -9.00 7.73
CA THR A 114 -5.92 -8.24 6.88
C THR A 114 -6.22 -9.04 5.61
N LYS A 115 -7.12 -8.53 4.75
CA LYS A 115 -7.34 -9.10 3.42
C LYS A 115 -6.07 -9.14 2.56
N GLN A 116 -5.10 -8.27 2.85
CA GLN A 116 -3.89 -8.08 2.04
C GLN A 116 -2.66 -8.81 2.59
N THR A 117 -2.64 -9.22 3.87
CA THR A 117 -1.50 -9.95 4.47
C THR A 117 -1.60 -11.48 4.35
N GLY A 118 -2.78 -12.00 3.98
CA GLY A 118 -3.08 -13.43 4.08
C GLY A 118 -3.10 -13.95 5.53
N GLU A 119 -3.17 -15.28 5.69
CA GLU A 119 -3.40 -15.95 6.99
C GLU A 119 -2.23 -15.86 7.97
N GLN A 120 -1.03 -15.56 7.50
CA GLN A 120 0.12 -15.38 8.38
C GLN A 120 0.04 -14.06 9.15
N GLY A 121 -0.57 -13.05 8.53
CA GLY A 121 -0.59 -11.70 9.09
C GLY A 121 0.78 -11.04 9.03
N GLN A 122 0.82 -9.78 9.46
CA GLN A 122 2.03 -8.99 9.56
C GLN A 122 2.31 -8.65 11.02
N ARG A 123 3.56 -8.78 11.46
CA ARG A 123 3.94 -8.44 12.84
C ARG A 123 3.97 -6.92 12.98
N VAL A 124 3.26 -6.40 13.98
CA VAL A 124 3.27 -4.97 14.28
C VAL A 124 4.50 -4.63 15.10
N SER A 125 5.39 -3.80 14.54
CA SER A 125 6.59 -3.30 15.23
C SER A 125 6.39 -1.89 15.80
N LYS A 126 5.42 -1.15 15.27
CA LYS A 126 5.12 0.25 15.61
C LYS A 126 3.61 0.48 15.66
N ILE A 127 3.18 1.37 16.55
CA ILE A 127 1.79 1.82 16.65
C ILE A 127 1.78 3.34 16.56
N LEU A 128 0.93 3.90 15.71
CA LEU A 128 0.64 5.33 15.72
C LEU A 128 -0.46 5.59 16.74
N VAL A 129 -0.14 6.34 17.80
CA VAL A 129 -1.12 6.90 18.72
C VAL A 129 -1.46 8.28 18.21
N GLN A 130 -2.73 8.53 17.91
CA GLN A 130 -3.18 9.75 17.26
C GLN A 130 -4.40 10.32 17.96
N GLU A 131 -4.53 11.64 17.96
CA GLU A 131 -5.78 12.29 18.39
C GLU A 131 -6.98 11.75 17.63
N ALA A 132 -8.05 11.48 18.37
CA ALA A 132 -9.32 11.20 17.76
C ALA A 132 -9.90 12.48 17.15
N ALA A 133 -10.41 12.37 15.93
CA ALA A 133 -11.14 13.43 15.26
C ALA A 133 -12.61 13.01 15.12
N ASP A 134 -13.52 13.93 15.44
CA ASP A 134 -14.93 13.74 15.11
C ASP A 134 -15.13 13.87 13.61
N ILE A 135 -15.93 12.98 13.04
CA ILE A 135 -16.11 12.85 11.59
C ILE A 135 -17.52 13.30 11.24
N ALA A 136 -17.63 14.40 10.50
CA ALA A 136 -18.89 14.85 9.90
C ALA A 136 -19.07 14.32 8.47
N ARG A 137 -17.97 14.27 7.70
CA ARG A 137 -17.94 13.72 6.34
C ARG A 137 -16.56 13.13 6.03
N GLU A 138 -16.54 12.09 5.22
CA GLU A 138 -15.32 11.45 4.71
C GLU A 138 -15.23 11.65 3.21
N VAL A 139 -14.05 11.97 2.70
CA VAL A 139 -13.75 12.19 1.28
C VAL A 139 -12.52 11.36 0.93
N TYR A 140 -12.50 10.80 -0.27
CA TYR A 140 -11.35 10.11 -0.83
C TYR A 140 -10.51 11.07 -1.68
N LEU A 141 -9.19 11.05 -1.52
CA LEU A 141 -8.24 11.61 -2.46
C LEU A 141 -7.14 10.59 -2.79
N GLY A 142 -6.76 10.49 -4.05
CA GLY A 142 -5.62 9.66 -4.43
C GLY A 142 -5.01 10.10 -5.75
N MET A 143 -3.73 9.83 -5.95
CA MET A 143 -2.98 10.19 -7.14
C MET A 143 -2.19 9.00 -7.64
N VAL A 144 -2.27 8.76 -8.94
CA VAL A 144 -1.61 7.67 -9.66
C VAL A 144 -1.16 8.15 -11.03
N VAL A 145 -0.24 7.42 -11.68
CA VAL A 145 0.05 7.63 -13.10
C VAL A 145 -0.99 6.89 -13.94
N ASP A 146 -1.81 7.63 -14.68
CA ASP A 146 -2.73 7.04 -15.66
C ASP A 146 -1.94 6.66 -16.91
N ARG A 147 -1.78 5.35 -17.11
CA ARG A 147 -0.99 4.80 -18.23
C ARG A 147 -1.61 5.05 -19.60
N ALA A 148 -2.93 5.27 -19.69
CA ALA A 148 -3.58 5.56 -20.96
C ALA A 148 -3.35 7.03 -21.37
N LEU A 149 -3.36 7.93 -20.39
CA LEU A 149 -3.06 9.35 -20.62
C LEU A 149 -1.55 9.64 -20.64
N GLY A 150 -0.73 8.80 -20.01
CA GLY A 150 0.69 9.04 -19.80
C GLY A 150 0.96 10.19 -18.82
N LEU A 151 0.00 10.50 -17.93
CA LEU A 151 0.04 11.64 -17.03
C LEU A 151 -0.31 11.23 -15.59
N PRO A 152 0.24 11.90 -14.56
CA PRO A 152 -0.28 11.82 -13.21
C PRO A 152 -1.73 12.33 -13.17
N VAL A 153 -2.60 11.64 -12.44
CA VAL A 153 -4.02 12.01 -12.29
C VAL A 153 -4.38 12.02 -10.81
N LEU A 154 -4.86 13.17 -10.35
CA LEU A 154 -5.52 13.30 -9.06
C LEU A 154 -6.97 12.80 -9.20
N MET A 155 -7.36 11.85 -8.37
CA MET A 155 -8.68 11.29 -8.24
C MET A 155 -9.30 11.75 -6.91
N ALA A 156 -10.58 12.08 -6.93
CA ALA A 156 -11.32 12.47 -5.74
C ALA A 156 -12.73 11.90 -5.74
N SER A 157 -13.27 11.60 -4.57
CA SER A 157 -14.66 11.16 -4.42
C SER A 157 -15.24 11.60 -3.09
N ALA A 158 -16.53 11.96 -3.07
CA ALA A 158 -17.28 12.20 -1.84
C ALA A 158 -17.54 10.90 -1.04
N GLU A 159 -17.29 9.73 -1.64
CA GLU A 159 -17.36 8.42 -0.97
C GLU A 159 -16.00 8.09 -0.32
N GLY A 160 -15.67 8.76 0.79
CA GLY A 160 -14.51 8.40 1.61
C GLY A 160 -14.76 7.21 2.54
N GLY A 161 -13.69 6.64 3.11
CA GLY A 161 -13.77 5.58 4.12
C GLY A 161 -14.10 4.17 3.55
N VAL A 162 -14.24 4.06 2.23
CA VAL A 162 -14.49 2.82 1.49
C VAL A 162 -13.36 2.52 0.51
N GLU A 163 -13.24 1.27 0.07
CA GLU A 163 -12.25 0.88 -0.95
C GLU A 163 -12.65 1.54 -2.29
N ILE A 164 -11.74 2.32 -2.88
CA ILE A 164 -12.04 3.12 -4.07
C ILE A 164 -12.35 2.24 -5.29
N GLU A 165 -11.82 1.02 -5.33
CA GLU A 165 -12.10 0.03 -6.36
C GLU A 165 -13.57 -0.41 -6.36
N GLU A 166 -14.21 -0.46 -5.18
CA GLU A 166 -15.64 -0.76 -5.08
C GLU A 166 -16.49 0.39 -5.64
N VAL A 167 -16.09 1.63 -5.37
CA VAL A 167 -16.72 2.84 -5.93
C VAL A 167 -16.53 2.87 -7.45
N ALA A 168 -15.33 2.59 -7.95
CA ALA A 168 -15.03 2.55 -9.38
C ALA A 168 -15.85 1.48 -10.12
N ALA A 169 -16.14 0.36 -9.48
CA ALA A 169 -16.92 -0.72 -10.07
C ALA A 169 -18.44 -0.47 -10.06
N ARG A 170 -18.95 0.24 -9.04
CA ARG A 170 -20.40 0.43 -8.81
C ARG A 170 -20.92 1.78 -9.27
N THR A 171 -20.18 2.84 -8.97
CA THR A 171 -20.56 4.25 -9.19
C THR A 171 -19.35 5.04 -9.72
N PRO A 172 -18.81 4.69 -10.90
CA PRO A 172 -17.61 5.33 -11.47
C PRO A 172 -17.76 6.83 -11.67
N GLU A 173 -18.98 7.32 -11.88
CA GLU A 173 -19.32 8.74 -12.01
C GLU A 173 -19.02 9.58 -10.75
N LYS A 174 -18.92 8.93 -9.59
CA LYS A 174 -18.55 9.58 -8.32
C LYS A 174 -17.04 9.80 -8.18
N ILE A 175 -16.23 9.31 -9.11
CA ILE A 175 -14.78 9.50 -9.12
C ILE A 175 -14.44 10.64 -10.07
N LEU A 176 -14.17 11.80 -9.49
CA LEU A 176 -13.69 12.97 -10.18
C LEU A 176 -12.20 12.79 -10.49
N LYS A 177 -11.77 13.29 -11.64
CA LYS A 177 -10.37 13.18 -12.09
C LYS A 177 -9.85 14.52 -12.57
N ALA A 178 -8.61 14.83 -12.22
CA ALA A 178 -7.87 15.97 -12.73
C ALA A 178 -6.47 15.50 -13.18
N ALA A 179 -6.22 15.54 -14.50
CA ALA A 179 -4.90 15.27 -15.04
C ALA A 179 -3.93 16.40 -14.66
N VAL A 180 -2.75 16.03 -14.21
CA VAL A 180 -1.72 16.95 -13.71
C VAL A 180 -0.61 17.03 -14.75
N ASP A 181 -0.27 18.25 -15.12
CA ASP A 181 0.86 18.51 -15.99
C ASP A 181 2.16 18.31 -15.19
N PRO A 182 3.12 17.49 -15.66
CA PRO A 182 4.34 17.23 -14.90
C PRO A 182 5.22 18.47 -14.68
N ASP A 183 5.18 19.44 -15.58
CA ASP A 183 6.00 20.65 -15.52
C ASP A 183 5.27 21.77 -14.74
N ALA A 184 3.98 21.96 -15.01
CA ALA A 184 3.20 23.02 -14.37
C ALA A 184 2.57 22.61 -13.02
N GLY A 185 2.55 21.30 -12.71
CA GLY A 185 1.93 20.75 -11.52
C GLY A 185 0.41 20.91 -11.47
N LEU A 186 -0.17 20.64 -10.31
CA LEU A 186 -1.61 20.76 -10.09
C LEU A 186 -2.01 22.23 -9.98
N ARG A 187 -2.89 22.69 -10.88
CA ARG A 187 -3.27 24.10 -10.95
C ARG A 187 -4.37 24.46 -9.95
N PRO A 188 -4.36 25.68 -9.38
CA PRO A 188 -5.41 26.13 -8.45
C PRO A 188 -6.85 26.07 -9.01
N CYS A 189 -7.03 26.20 -10.32
CA CYS A 189 -8.36 26.04 -10.92
C CYS A 189 -8.88 24.60 -10.84
N GLN A 190 -7.99 23.60 -10.88
CA GLN A 190 -8.34 22.19 -10.78
C GLN A 190 -8.74 21.86 -9.34
N THR A 191 -7.96 22.33 -8.35
CA THR A 191 -8.28 22.13 -6.93
C THR A 191 -9.58 22.82 -6.54
N ARG A 192 -9.81 24.07 -6.98
CA ARG A 192 -11.09 24.77 -6.77
C ARG A 192 -12.27 24.02 -7.37
N ARG A 193 -12.11 23.50 -8.58
CA ARG A 193 -13.17 22.75 -9.26
C ARG A 193 -13.51 21.46 -8.50
N LEU A 194 -12.49 20.69 -8.12
CA LEU A 194 -12.67 19.48 -7.31
C LEU A 194 -13.30 19.81 -5.95
N ALA A 195 -12.84 20.86 -5.26
CA ALA A 195 -13.42 21.26 -3.98
C ALA A 195 -14.92 21.61 -4.09
N TYR A 196 -15.31 22.30 -5.16
CA TYR A 196 -16.72 22.59 -5.45
C TYR A 196 -17.51 21.32 -5.77
N ASP A 197 -17.01 20.46 -6.66
CA ASP A 197 -17.69 19.23 -7.09
C ASP A 197 -17.79 18.19 -5.94
N LEU A 198 -16.89 18.25 -4.95
CA LEU A 198 -16.95 17.48 -3.70
C LEU A 198 -17.77 18.18 -2.60
N GLU A 199 -18.45 19.28 -2.94
CA GLU A 199 -19.33 20.03 -2.06
C GLU A 199 -18.64 20.49 -0.77
N PHE A 200 -17.38 20.92 -0.84
CA PHE A 200 -16.77 21.65 0.28
C PHE A 200 -17.38 23.05 0.38
N THR A 201 -17.64 23.51 1.61
CA THR A 201 -18.11 24.88 1.84
C THR A 201 -17.02 25.90 1.50
N ALA A 202 -17.38 27.17 1.34
CA ALA A 202 -16.42 28.24 1.06
C ALA A 202 -15.31 28.36 2.13
N GLU A 203 -15.60 28.01 3.38
CA GLU A 203 -14.62 28.00 4.48
C GLU A 203 -13.71 26.77 4.44
N GLN A 204 -14.22 25.64 3.94
CA GLN A 204 -13.48 24.38 3.85
C GLN A 204 -12.62 24.29 2.58
N ALA A 205 -13.06 24.92 1.48
CA ALA A 205 -12.43 24.82 0.17
C ALA A 205 -10.93 25.16 0.20
N PRO A 206 -10.47 26.27 0.82
CA PRO A 206 -9.03 26.56 0.91
C PRO A 206 -8.22 25.46 1.60
N ARG A 207 -8.81 24.80 2.61
CA ARG A 207 -8.15 23.70 3.35
C ARG A 207 -8.08 22.43 2.50
N ALA A 208 -9.17 22.10 1.78
CA ALA A 208 -9.19 20.98 0.85
C ALA A 208 -8.21 21.20 -0.32
N GLU A 209 -8.16 22.41 -0.87
CA GLU A 209 -7.22 22.79 -1.93
C GLU A 209 -5.76 22.65 -1.48
N ALA A 210 -5.43 23.11 -0.26
CA ALA A 210 -4.10 22.96 0.31
C ALA A 210 -3.69 21.48 0.45
N LEU A 211 -4.64 20.62 0.86
CA LEU A 211 -4.40 19.19 1.02
C LEU A 211 -4.21 18.49 -0.35
N MET A 212 -5.01 18.84 -1.36
CA MET A 212 -4.81 18.35 -2.74
C MET A 212 -3.46 18.81 -3.32
N ALA A 213 -3.08 20.06 -3.09
CA ALA A 213 -1.79 20.60 -3.52
C ALA A 213 -0.62 19.90 -2.82
N ALA A 214 -0.72 19.68 -1.52
CA ALA A 214 0.29 18.95 -0.75
C ALA A 214 0.45 17.50 -1.24
N LEU A 215 -0.66 16.79 -1.48
CA LEU A 215 -0.64 15.43 -2.04
C LEU A 215 0.04 15.41 -3.42
N SER A 216 -0.35 16.33 -4.31
CA SER A 216 0.26 16.42 -5.65
C SER A 216 1.74 16.78 -5.58
N ARG A 217 2.14 17.66 -4.68
CA ARG A 217 3.54 18.05 -4.50
C ARG A 217 4.37 16.86 -4.04
N VAL A 218 3.94 16.15 -3.00
CA VAL A 218 4.66 14.95 -2.53
C VAL A 218 4.72 13.90 -3.64
N PHE A 219 3.63 13.70 -4.39
CA PHE A 219 3.59 12.74 -5.48
C PHE A 219 4.65 13.01 -6.55
N LEU A 220 4.76 14.27 -6.99
CA LEU A 220 5.71 14.69 -8.02
C LEU A 220 7.14 14.80 -7.48
N ASP A 221 7.34 15.48 -6.35
CA ASP A 221 8.66 15.77 -5.79
C ASP A 221 9.38 14.50 -5.32
N LYS A 222 8.65 13.43 -4.97
CA LYS A 222 9.19 12.19 -4.40
C LYS A 222 9.07 10.98 -5.32
N ASP A 223 8.67 11.15 -6.58
CA ASP A 223 8.47 10.06 -7.53
C ASP A 223 7.54 8.96 -6.99
N CYS A 224 6.38 9.36 -6.46
CA CYS A 224 5.38 8.40 -6.02
C CYS A 224 4.78 7.65 -7.22
N SER A 225 4.56 6.35 -7.08
CA SER A 225 3.73 5.57 -8.00
C SER A 225 2.25 5.56 -7.58
N LEU A 226 2.00 5.72 -6.26
CA LEU A 226 0.68 5.87 -5.65
C LEU A 226 0.79 6.79 -4.43
N ALA A 227 -0.09 7.77 -4.30
CA ALA A 227 -0.30 8.49 -3.05
C ALA A 227 -1.80 8.62 -2.77
N GLU A 228 -2.26 8.13 -1.64
CA GLU A 228 -3.67 8.04 -1.28
C GLU A 228 -3.91 8.59 0.12
N ILE A 229 -4.99 9.35 0.29
CA ILE A 229 -5.51 9.82 1.57
C ILE A 229 -6.96 9.34 1.66
N ASN A 230 -7.18 8.30 2.45
CA ASN A 230 -8.49 7.68 2.61
C ASN A 230 -8.77 7.27 4.06
N PRO A 231 -9.51 8.06 4.85
CA PRO A 231 -10.25 9.26 4.43
C PRO A 231 -9.50 10.58 4.65
N VAL A 232 -9.83 11.58 3.84
CA VAL A 232 -9.85 12.99 4.25
C VAL A 232 -11.12 13.22 5.07
N VAL A 233 -10.98 13.73 6.28
CA VAL A 233 -12.11 13.98 7.18
C VAL A 233 -12.45 15.45 7.22
N VAL A 234 -13.75 15.75 7.13
CA VAL A 234 -14.32 17.02 7.52
C VAL A 234 -14.85 16.89 8.94
N THR A 235 -14.36 17.72 9.86
CA THR A 235 -14.84 17.72 11.25
C THR A 235 -16.12 18.55 11.38
N PRO A 236 -16.92 18.36 12.44
CA PRO A 236 -18.06 19.23 12.73
C PRO A 236 -17.69 20.73 12.87
N LYS A 237 -16.42 21.03 13.16
CA LYS A 237 -15.87 22.39 13.24
C LYS A 237 -15.43 22.96 11.88
N GLY A 238 -15.64 22.21 10.79
CA GLY A 238 -15.24 22.61 9.44
C GLY A 238 -13.75 22.47 9.14
N GLU A 239 -12.99 21.73 9.95
CA GLU A 239 -11.60 21.38 9.63
C GLU A 239 -11.55 20.29 8.57
N VAL A 240 -10.50 20.28 7.76
CA VAL A 240 -10.26 19.29 6.71
C VAL A 240 -8.90 18.66 6.97
N LEU A 241 -8.88 17.37 7.32
CA LEU A 241 -7.70 16.69 7.85
C LEU A 241 -7.44 15.39 7.08
N ALA A 242 -6.18 15.09 6.77
CA ALA A 242 -5.79 13.77 6.25
C ALA A 242 -5.74 12.75 7.40
N LEU A 243 -6.80 11.93 7.53
CA LEU A 243 -6.94 11.02 8.68
C LEU A 243 -6.13 9.74 8.51
N ASP A 244 -5.94 9.27 7.28
CA ASP A 244 -5.07 8.14 6.92
C ASP A 244 -4.34 8.47 5.61
N ALA A 245 -3.16 7.92 5.42
CA ALA A 245 -2.36 8.14 4.22
C ALA A 245 -1.57 6.87 3.86
N LYS A 246 -1.52 6.57 2.56
CA LYS A 246 -0.77 5.45 1.99
C LYS A 246 0.04 5.97 0.82
N MET A 247 1.33 5.66 0.80
CA MET A 247 2.24 6.06 -0.27
C MET A 247 3.07 4.88 -0.74
N THR A 248 3.31 4.85 -2.05
CA THR A 248 4.18 3.90 -2.72
C THR A 248 5.00 4.67 -3.75
N PHE A 249 6.28 4.32 -3.87
CA PHE A 249 7.25 5.04 -4.69
C PHE A 249 7.65 4.21 -5.92
N ASP A 250 8.24 4.87 -6.92
CA ASP A 250 8.91 4.18 -8.02
C ASP A 250 10.32 3.77 -7.59
N ASP A 251 10.55 2.47 -7.53
CA ASP A 251 11.85 1.90 -7.15
C ASP A 251 12.98 2.39 -8.05
N ASN A 252 12.68 2.67 -9.32
CA ASN A 252 13.66 3.16 -10.29
C ASN A 252 14.13 4.59 -9.97
N ALA A 253 13.42 5.33 -9.14
CA ALA A 253 13.77 6.69 -8.74
C ALA A 253 14.47 6.75 -7.37
N LEU A 254 14.56 5.65 -6.61
CA LEU A 254 15.12 5.67 -5.25
C LEU A 254 16.58 6.14 -5.20
N PHE A 255 17.36 5.94 -6.27
CA PHE A 255 18.76 6.40 -6.35
C PHE A 255 18.92 7.92 -6.16
N ARG A 256 17.87 8.71 -6.44
CA ARG A 256 17.85 10.16 -6.26
C ARG A 256 17.05 10.63 -5.03
N HIS A 257 16.49 9.70 -4.25
CA HIS A 257 15.71 9.97 -3.03
C HIS A 257 16.27 9.23 -1.81
N PRO A 258 17.49 9.57 -1.34
CA PRO A 258 18.09 8.93 -0.18
C PRO A 258 17.32 9.19 1.12
N ASP A 259 16.52 10.25 1.18
CA ASP A 259 15.60 10.52 2.28
C ASP A 259 14.43 9.54 2.32
N ILE A 260 13.90 9.13 1.15
CA ILE A 260 12.84 8.13 1.05
C ILE A 260 13.39 6.73 1.32
N ASP A 261 14.53 6.37 0.73
CA ASP A 261 15.14 5.03 0.91
C ASP A 261 15.39 4.70 2.39
N ARG A 262 15.77 5.70 3.20
CA ARG A 262 15.92 5.57 4.67
C ARG A 262 14.63 5.23 5.43
N LEU A 263 13.47 5.47 4.84
CA LEU A 263 12.17 5.17 5.44
C LEU A 263 11.76 3.71 5.26
N ARG A 264 12.47 2.95 4.40
CA ARG A 264 12.16 1.56 4.08
C ARG A 264 12.21 0.68 5.33
N ASP A 265 11.16 -0.10 5.51
CA ASP A 265 11.07 -1.09 6.58
C ASP A 265 11.15 -2.51 6.00
N GLU A 266 12.36 -3.08 5.98
CA GLU A 266 12.60 -4.44 5.49
C GLU A 266 11.82 -5.50 6.31
N SER A 267 11.35 -5.19 7.53
CA SER A 267 10.58 -6.15 8.34
C SER A 267 9.15 -6.36 7.82
N GLU A 268 8.68 -5.49 6.92
CA GLU A 268 7.39 -5.57 6.24
C GLU A 268 7.48 -6.26 4.87
N GLU A 269 8.67 -6.70 4.47
CA GLU A 269 8.93 -7.34 3.17
C GLU A 269 9.24 -8.83 3.32
N ASP A 270 8.98 -9.61 2.27
CA ASP A 270 9.31 -11.04 2.28
C ASP A 270 10.83 -11.24 2.21
N LEU A 271 11.38 -11.99 3.16
CA LEU A 271 12.82 -12.23 3.25
C LEU A 271 13.41 -12.87 1.98
N ALA A 272 12.65 -13.68 1.25
CA ALA A 272 13.10 -14.27 -0.01
C ALA A 272 13.11 -13.23 -1.14
N GLU A 273 12.14 -12.31 -1.16
CA GLU A 273 12.08 -11.20 -2.11
C GLU A 273 13.23 -10.20 -1.86
N LEU A 274 13.50 -9.84 -0.61
CA LEU A 274 14.66 -9.03 -0.22
C LEU A 274 15.98 -9.68 -0.64
N ARG A 275 16.12 -10.98 -0.39
CA ARG A 275 17.30 -11.76 -0.75
C ARG A 275 17.51 -11.81 -2.27
N ALA A 276 16.43 -11.96 -3.03
CA ALA A 276 16.45 -11.90 -4.48
C ALA A 276 16.86 -10.50 -4.98
N ALA A 277 16.25 -9.45 -4.45
CA ALA A 277 16.54 -8.07 -4.85
C ALA A 277 18.02 -7.71 -4.64
N ARG A 278 18.63 -8.14 -3.53
CA ARG A 278 20.08 -7.96 -3.26
C ARG A 278 20.99 -8.68 -4.26
N ALA A 279 20.49 -9.74 -4.90
CA ALA A 279 21.18 -10.46 -5.96
C ALA A 279 20.84 -9.94 -7.37
N GLY A 280 20.05 -8.86 -7.49
CA GLY A 280 19.57 -8.33 -8.76
C GLY A 280 18.55 -9.25 -9.45
N LEU A 281 17.81 -10.03 -8.67
CA LEU A 281 16.78 -10.96 -9.15
C LEU A 281 15.40 -10.38 -8.85
N SER A 282 14.44 -10.52 -9.77
CA SER A 282 13.04 -10.22 -9.49
C SER A 282 12.31 -11.49 -9.09
N PHE A 283 12.03 -11.65 -7.80
CA PHE A 283 11.37 -12.82 -7.22
C PHE A 283 10.06 -12.42 -6.55
N ILE A 284 9.02 -13.23 -6.73
CA ILE A 284 7.76 -13.08 -5.99
C ILE A 284 7.25 -14.46 -5.60
N ARG A 285 6.92 -14.62 -4.32
CA ARG A 285 6.43 -15.89 -3.78
C ARG A 285 4.97 -16.12 -4.12
N LEU A 286 4.64 -17.35 -4.54
CA LEU A 286 3.27 -17.82 -4.76
C LEU A 286 2.98 -19.02 -3.83
N THR A 287 1.83 -19.66 -4.02
CA THR A 287 1.32 -20.75 -3.16
C THR A 287 1.52 -22.16 -3.70
N GLY A 288 2.06 -22.30 -4.92
CA GLY A 288 2.25 -23.59 -5.57
C GLY A 288 3.45 -24.41 -5.09
N ASN A 289 3.80 -25.43 -5.87
CA ASN A 289 4.83 -26.42 -5.56
C ASN A 289 5.86 -26.64 -6.68
N ILE A 290 5.72 -25.97 -7.84
CA ILE A 290 6.69 -26.01 -8.93
C ILE A 290 7.45 -24.68 -8.98
N GLY A 291 8.72 -24.70 -8.59
CA GLY A 291 9.59 -23.54 -8.67
C GLY A 291 9.89 -23.17 -10.12
N CYS A 292 9.91 -21.88 -10.45
CA CYS A 292 10.25 -21.39 -11.77
C CYS A 292 11.55 -20.59 -11.70
N LEU A 293 12.46 -20.78 -12.68
CA LEU A 293 13.64 -19.94 -12.91
C LEU A 293 13.72 -19.64 -14.40
N VAL A 294 13.56 -18.37 -14.75
CA VAL A 294 13.38 -17.94 -16.14
C VAL A 294 14.15 -16.65 -16.41
N ASN A 295 14.65 -16.45 -17.63
CA ASN A 295 15.22 -15.17 -18.06
C ASN A 295 14.19 -14.33 -18.85
N GLY A 296 13.91 -13.13 -18.36
CA GLY A 296 12.95 -12.19 -18.92
C GLY A 296 11.54 -12.33 -18.32
N ALA A 297 11.02 -11.22 -17.80
CA ALA A 297 9.73 -11.17 -17.11
C ALA A 297 8.54 -11.72 -17.95
N GLY A 298 8.49 -11.43 -19.25
CA GLY A 298 7.45 -11.93 -20.15
C GLY A 298 7.46 -13.46 -20.30
N LEU A 299 8.66 -14.05 -20.39
CA LEU A 299 8.83 -15.50 -20.45
C LEU A 299 8.55 -16.14 -19.10
N ALA A 300 8.94 -15.48 -17.99
CA ALA A 300 8.66 -15.94 -16.63
C ALA A 300 7.15 -16.06 -16.39
N MET A 301 6.37 -15.05 -16.77
CA MET A 301 4.91 -15.08 -16.73
C MET A 301 4.33 -16.20 -17.58
N SER A 302 4.78 -16.31 -18.84
CA SER A 302 4.31 -17.35 -19.76
C SER A 302 4.63 -18.78 -19.26
N THR A 303 5.76 -18.94 -18.56
CA THR A 303 6.18 -20.21 -17.96
C THR A 303 5.27 -20.61 -16.79
N MET A 304 4.87 -19.65 -15.95
CA MET A 304 3.89 -19.93 -14.90
C MET A 304 2.51 -20.28 -15.49
N ASP A 305 2.09 -19.57 -16.53
CA ASP A 305 0.81 -19.81 -17.20
C ASP A 305 0.75 -21.20 -17.84
N ILE A 306 1.82 -21.65 -18.51
CA ILE A 306 1.85 -22.98 -19.12
C ILE A 306 1.89 -24.10 -18.06
N ILE A 307 2.58 -23.90 -16.93
CA ILE A 307 2.52 -24.83 -15.79
C ILE A 307 1.08 -24.97 -15.31
N LYS A 308 0.40 -23.84 -15.09
CA LYS A 308 -0.99 -23.82 -14.62
C LYS A 308 -1.95 -24.43 -15.64
N TYR A 309 -1.76 -24.14 -16.92
CA TYR A 309 -2.54 -24.72 -18.02
C TYR A 309 -2.48 -26.24 -18.06
N HIS A 310 -1.32 -26.83 -17.73
CA HIS A 310 -1.13 -28.28 -17.63
C HIS A 310 -1.45 -28.86 -16.25
N GLY A 311 -2.10 -28.10 -15.36
CA GLY A 311 -2.59 -28.58 -14.06
C GLY A 311 -1.57 -28.54 -12.93
N GLY A 312 -0.39 -27.96 -13.14
CA GLY A 312 0.58 -27.69 -12.09
C GLY A 312 0.29 -26.40 -11.33
N GLU A 313 0.97 -26.20 -10.21
CA GLU A 313 0.86 -24.97 -9.42
C GLU A 313 2.23 -24.28 -9.32
N PRO A 314 2.43 -23.12 -9.98
CA PRO A 314 3.69 -22.39 -9.88
C PRO A 314 3.89 -21.87 -8.44
N ALA A 315 5.07 -22.13 -7.88
CA ALA A 315 5.43 -21.76 -6.52
C ALA A 315 5.95 -20.32 -6.41
N ASN A 316 6.40 -19.73 -7.53
CA ASN A 316 6.97 -18.40 -7.57
C ASN A 316 7.00 -17.83 -9.00
N PHE A 317 7.17 -16.51 -9.07
CA PHE A 317 7.77 -15.82 -10.21
C PHE A 317 9.25 -15.59 -9.91
N LEU A 318 10.14 -15.80 -10.88
CA LEU A 318 11.56 -15.46 -10.76
C LEU A 318 12.15 -15.15 -12.13
N ASP A 319 12.58 -13.90 -12.28
CA ASP A 319 13.33 -13.42 -13.43
C ASP A 319 14.80 -13.22 -13.04
N VAL A 320 15.70 -13.92 -13.75
CA VAL A 320 17.17 -13.79 -13.59
C VAL A 320 17.80 -12.75 -14.52
N GLY A 321 17.01 -12.11 -15.39
CA GLY A 321 17.47 -11.17 -16.42
C GLY A 321 18.14 -11.86 -17.61
N GLY A 322 18.39 -11.10 -18.69
CA GLY A 322 19.00 -11.64 -19.92
C GLY A 322 20.42 -12.17 -19.73
N GLY A 323 21.26 -11.45 -18.98
CA GLY A 323 22.67 -11.76 -18.74
C GLY A 323 22.96 -12.54 -17.46
N ALA A 324 22.11 -13.51 -17.08
CA ALA A 324 22.23 -14.22 -15.81
C ALA A 324 23.60 -14.90 -15.64
N ASN A 325 24.33 -14.55 -14.58
CA ASN A 325 25.62 -15.17 -14.25
C ASN A 325 25.49 -16.36 -13.28
N LYS A 326 26.60 -17.06 -13.06
CA LYS A 326 26.64 -18.26 -12.21
C LYS A 326 26.20 -17.95 -10.77
N GLU A 327 26.59 -16.80 -10.25
CA GLU A 327 26.32 -16.37 -8.88
C GLU A 327 24.82 -16.10 -8.69
N GLN A 328 24.19 -15.39 -9.62
CA GLN A 328 22.76 -15.10 -9.65
C GLN A 328 21.92 -16.39 -9.76
N VAL A 329 22.30 -17.30 -10.66
CA VAL A 329 21.61 -18.60 -10.81
C VAL A 329 21.76 -19.45 -9.54
N THR A 330 22.94 -19.44 -8.91
CA THR A 330 23.16 -20.15 -7.65
C THR A 330 22.25 -19.59 -6.55
N GLU A 331 22.15 -18.26 -6.47
CA GLU A 331 21.32 -17.60 -5.47
C GLU A 331 19.82 -17.84 -5.71
N ALA A 332 19.38 -17.80 -6.97
CA ALA A 332 18.05 -18.20 -7.39
C ALA A 332 17.69 -19.61 -6.90
N PHE A 333 18.56 -20.61 -7.10
CA PHE A 333 18.33 -21.96 -6.59
C PHE A 333 18.27 -22.02 -5.06
N ARG A 334 19.12 -21.28 -4.35
CA ARG A 334 19.06 -21.22 -2.87
C ARG A 334 17.73 -20.67 -2.38
N ILE A 335 17.18 -19.66 -3.05
CA ILE A 335 15.89 -19.06 -2.72
C ILE A 335 14.76 -20.06 -2.98
N LEU A 336 14.75 -20.72 -4.14
CA LEU A 336 13.73 -21.71 -4.51
C LEU A 336 13.72 -22.92 -3.57
N LEU A 337 14.89 -23.47 -3.27
CA LEU A 337 15.02 -24.69 -2.45
C LEU A 337 14.83 -24.43 -0.95
N ALA A 338 14.86 -23.16 -0.52
CA ALA A 338 14.52 -22.79 0.86
C ALA A 338 13.01 -22.90 1.14
N ASP A 339 12.16 -22.90 0.11
CA ASP A 339 10.72 -23.09 0.27
C ASP A 339 10.37 -24.59 0.36
N PRO A 340 9.92 -25.10 1.52
CA PRO A 340 9.64 -26.52 1.70
C PRO A 340 8.46 -27.04 0.86
N ARG A 341 7.67 -26.15 0.25
CA ARG A 341 6.56 -26.50 -0.63
C ARG A 341 7.03 -26.90 -2.03
N VAL A 342 8.21 -26.43 -2.45
CA VAL A 342 8.77 -26.71 -3.78
C VAL A 342 9.14 -28.18 -3.88
N ARG A 343 8.57 -28.87 -4.88
CA ARG A 343 8.79 -30.30 -5.16
C ARG A 343 9.51 -30.55 -6.49
N ALA A 344 9.43 -29.60 -7.41
CA ALA A 344 10.13 -29.62 -8.68
C ALA A 344 10.53 -28.21 -9.07
N VAL A 345 11.57 -28.05 -9.89
CA VAL A 345 11.97 -26.76 -10.45
C VAL A 345 11.98 -26.86 -11.97
N LEU A 346 11.26 -25.95 -12.64
CA LEU A 346 11.32 -25.76 -14.08
C LEU A 346 12.27 -24.59 -14.39
N VAL A 347 13.37 -24.90 -15.06
CA VAL A 347 14.31 -23.91 -15.60
C VAL A 347 13.98 -23.70 -17.07
N ASN A 348 13.65 -22.46 -17.45
CA ASN A 348 13.33 -22.11 -18.83
C ASN A 348 14.21 -20.93 -19.25
N ILE A 349 15.30 -21.21 -19.97
CA ILE A 349 16.24 -20.19 -20.44
C ILE A 349 16.21 -20.12 -21.97
N PHE A 350 15.85 -18.96 -22.51
CA PHE A 350 15.88 -18.69 -23.93
C PHE A 350 17.11 -17.83 -24.26
N GLY A 351 18.04 -18.36 -25.06
CA GLY A 351 19.31 -17.69 -25.36
C GLY A 351 19.15 -16.52 -26.33
N GLY A 352 20.01 -15.50 -26.18
CA GLY A 352 20.11 -14.37 -27.11
C GLY A 352 19.62 -13.00 -26.59
N ILE A 353 19.49 -12.82 -25.28
CA ILE A 353 19.10 -11.56 -24.63
C ILE A 353 20.24 -11.06 -23.74
#